data_AF-A0A9D5JRF1-F1
#
_entry.id   AF-A0A9D5JRF1-F1
#
_cell.length_a   1.000
_cell.length_b   1.000
_cell.length_c   1.000
_cell.angle_alpha   90.00
_cell.angle_beta   90.00
_cell.angle_gamma   90.00
#
_symmetry.space_group_name_H-M   'P 1'
#
loop_
_entity.id
_entity.type
_entity.pdbx_description
1 polymer ?
#
loop_
_entity_poly.entity_id
_entity_poly.type
_entity_poly.pdbx_seq_one_letter_code
_entity_poly.pdbx_strand_id
1 'polypeptide(L)'
;MFRGVFLIILSSLLAVLTWAAGPYIEIPYRDQFAASFLSIAIGGLLYQVIVRELILRAATQSKMRYGIRKALSTFIVIVVLAVILTIWIRETQALLIGYGVLAAGLAFAFQDVFKNLAGSLVLFLTRPYAIGDRVEIDGVQGDV
;
A
#
# COMPACT_ATOMS: atom_id res chain seq x y z
N MET A 1 -15.93 -12.34 -10.12
CA MET A 1 -16.54 -11.01 -9.84
C MET A 1 -17.47 -11.07 -8.63
N PHE A 2 -18.41 -12.02 -8.59
CA PHE A 2 -19.40 -12.16 -7.49
C PHE A 2 -18.83 -12.33 -6.07
N ARG A 3 -17.75 -13.11 -5.89
CA ARG A 3 -17.17 -13.34 -4.54
C ARG A 3 -16.60 -12.08 -3.88
N GLY A 4 -15.99 -11.18 -4.63
CA GLY A 4 -15.40 -9.95 -4.07
C GLY A 4 -16.45 -8.89 -3.75
N VAL A 5 -17.46 -8.75 -4.60
CA VAL A 5 -18.59 -7.85 -4.37
C VAL A 5 -19.43 -8.32 -3.18
N PHE A 6 -19.63 -9.64 -3.03
CA PHE A 6 -20.32 -10.22 -1.88
C PHE A 6 -19.63 -9.88 -0.55
N LEU A 7 -18.30 -9.92 -0.47
CA LEU A 7 -17.56 -9.56 0.74
C LEU A 7 -17.65 -8.07 1.09
N ILE A 8 -17.70 -7.19 0.08
CA ILE A 8 -17.90 -5.75 0.28
C ILE A 8 -19.32 -5.47 0.78
N ILE A 9 -20.32 -6.12 0.17
CA ILE A 9 -21.72 -5.99 0.57
C ILE A 9 -21.88 -6.52 2.00
N LEU A 10 -21.28 -7.67 2.32
CA LEU A 10 -21.36 -8.27 3.65
C LEU A 10 -20.70 -7.40 4.72
N SER A 11 -19.51 -6.86 4.46
CA SER A 11 -18.84 -5.93 5.39
C SER A 11 -19.61 -4.61 5.56
N SER A 12 -20.16 -4.07 4.47
CA SER A 12 -21.01 -2.87 4.53
C SER A 12 -22.31 -3.13 5.31
N LEU A 13 -22.92 -4.31 5.14
CA LEU A 13 -24.11 -4.73 5.87
C LEU A 13 -23.82 -4.89 7.37
N LEU A 14 -22.67 -5.45 7.75
CA LEU A 14 -22.23 -5.56 9.14
C LEU A 14 -21.95 -4.18 9.77
N ALA A 15 -21.37 -3.24 9.02
CA ALA A 15 -21.23 -1.86 9.48
C ALA A 15 -22.59 -1.19 9.74
N VAL A 16 -23.55 -1.39 8.84
CA VAL A 16 -24.91 -0.84 9.00
C VAL A 16 -25.65 -1.49 10.15
N LEU A 17 -25.51 -2.80 10.36
CA LEU A 17 -26.11 -3.53 11.49
C LEU A 17 -25.56 -3.04 12.84
N THR A 18 -24.25 -2.86 12.94
CA THR A 18 -23.61 -2.33 14.16
C THR A 18 -24.02 -0.89 14.45
N TRP A 19 -24.23 -0.07 13.41
CA TRP A 19 -24.80 1.27 13.57
C TRP A 19 -26.29 1.21 13.98
N ALA A 20 -27.11 0.39 13.34
CA ALA A 20 -28.55 0.30 13.61
C ALA A 20 -28.90 -0.30 14.98
N ALA A 21 -28.02 -1.13 15.56
CA ALA A 21 -28.19 -1.70 16.91
C ALA A 21 -27.95 -0.69 18.05
N GLY A 22 -27.37 0.47 17.74
CA GLY A 22 -26.98 1.49 18.72
C GLY A 22 -28.07 2.03 19.65
N PRO A 23 -29.35 2.18 19.22
CA PRO A 23 -30.42 2.63 20.10
C PRO A 23 -30.93 1.56 21.08
N TYR A 24 -30.58 0.29 20.87
CA TYR A 24 -31.19 -0.84 21.58
C TYR A 24 -30.21 -1.57 22.50
N ILE A 25 -28.90 -1.50 22.22
CA ILE A 25 -27.85 -2.21 22.96
C ILE A 25 -26.62 -1.30 23.09
N GLU A 26 -26.25 -0.93 24.32
CA GLU A 26 -24.96 -0.28 24.61
C GLU A 26 -23.84 -1.32 24.52
N ILE A 27 -23.26 -1.47 23.32
CA ILE A 27 -22.10 -2.34 23.10
C ILE A 27 -20.83 -1.51 23.32
N PRO A 28 -19.97 -1.86 24.31
CA PRO A 28 -18.65 -1.26 24.42
C PRO A 28 -17.91 -1.40 23.09
N TYR A 29 -17.23 -0.34 22.63
CA TYR A 29 -16.43 -0.36 21.39
C TYR A 29 -17.22 -0.40 20.07
N ARG A 30 -18.54 -0.12 20.06
CA ARG A 30 -19.38 -0.07 18.86
C ARG A 30 -18.76 0.68 17.68
N ASP A 31 -18.26 1.88 17.90
CA ASP A 31 -17.75 2.75 16.83
C ASP A 31 -16.49 2.17 16.19
N GLN A 32 -15.68 1.43 16.95
CA GLN A 32 -14.48 0.76 16.47
C GLN A 32 -14.81 -0.44 15.59
N PHE A 33 -15.84 -1.20 15.96
CA PHE A 33 -16.36 -2.27 15.10
C PHE A 33 -16.94 -1.71 13.79
N ALA A 34 -17.79 -0.69 13.86
CA ALA A 34 -18.37 -0.05 12.68
C ALA A 34 -17.28 0.50 11.75
N ALA A 35 -16.29 1.21 12.30
CA ALA A 35 -15.15 1.73 11.55
C ALA A 35 -14.29 0.62 10.92
N SER A 36 -14.08 -0.50 11.63
CA SER A 36 -13.34 -1.65 11.09
C SER A 36 -14.06 -2.25 9.89
N PHE A 37 -15.37 -2.47 9.97
CA PHE A 37 -16.16 -2.97 8.84
C PHE A 37 -16.16 -2.01 7.65
N LEU A 38 -16.26 -0.69 7.90
CA LEU A 38 -16.16 0.33 6.86
C LEU A 38 -14.78 0.33 6.19
N SER A 39 -13.69 0.20 6.95
CA SER A 39 -12.33 0.16 6.38
C SER A 39 -12.12 -1.03 5.44
N ILE A 40 -12.70 -2.20 5.77
CA ILE A 40 -12.67 -3.40 4.92
C ILE A 40 -13.47 -3.17 3.65
N ALA A 41 -14.67 -2.59 3.77
CA ALA A 41 -15.52 -2.27 2.62
C ALA A 41 -14.82 -1.29 1.67
N ILE A 42 -14.24 -0.20 2.20
CA ILE A 42 -13.50 0.80 1.44
C ILE A 42 -12.27 0.16 0.77
N GLY A 43 -11.49 -0.65 1.50
CA GLY A 43 -10.34 -1.35 0.94
C GLY A 43 -10.73 -2.28 -0.22
N GLY A 44 -11.84 -3.00 -0.09
CA GLY A 44 -12.39 -3.84 -1.15
C GLY A 44 -12.85 -3.03 -2.37
N LEU A 45 -13.50 -1.88 -2.16
CA LEU A 45 -13.92 -0.98 -3.25
C LEU A 45 -12.70 -0.40 -3.98
N LEU A 46 -11.71 0.10 -3.25
CA LEU A 46 -10.46 0.60 -3.81
C LEU A 46 -9.75 -0.48 -4.62
N TYR A 47 -9.67 -1.72 -4.11
CA TYR A 47 -9.10 -2.84 -4.86
C TYR A 47 -9.83 -3.04 -6.19
N GLN A 48 -11.16 -3.04 -6.20
CA GLN A 48 -11.91 -3.23 -7.45
C GLN A 48 -11.71 -2.09 -8.44
N VAL A 49 -11.73 -0.84 -7.99
CA VAL A 49 -11.52 0.34 -8.84
C VAL A 49 -10.12 0.33 -9.44
N ILE A 50 -9.10 0.17 -8.60
CA ILE A 50 -7.69 0.23 -9.00
C ILE A 50 -7.35 -0.95 -9.91
N VAL A 51 -7.77 -2.18 -9.56
CA VAL A 51 -7.53 -3.36 -10.40
C VAL A 51 -8.25 -3.25 -11.74
N ARG A 52 -9.47 -2.72 -11.78
CA ARG A 52 -10.18 -2.52 -13.04
C ARG A 52 -9.43 -1.52 -13.92
N GLU A 53 -9.02 -0.38 -13.37
CA GLU A 53 -8.35 0.68 -14.11
C GLU A 53 -6.95 0.27 -14.59
N LEU A 54 -6.11 -0.30 -13.71
CA LEU A 54 -4.77 -0.75 -14.08
C LEU A 54 -4.84 -1.87 -15.12
N ILE A 55 -5.79 -2.80 -15.02
CA ILE A 55 -5.83 -3.93 -15.94
C ILE A 55 -6.34 -3.54 -17.32
N LEU A 56 -7.22 -2.55 -17.41
CA LEU A 56 -7.63 -1.98 -18.69
C LEU A 56 -6.47 -1.26 -19.38
N ARG A 57 -5.51 -0.72 -18.61
CA ARG A 57 -4.38 0.06 -19.13
C ARG A 57 -3.07 -0.72 -19.31
N ALA A 58 -2.83 -1.77 -18.53
CA ALA A 58 -1.46 -2.22 -18.25
C ALA A 58 -0.99 -3.55 -18.84
N ALA A 59 -1.80 -4.43 -19.47
CA ALA A 59 -1.23 -5.73 -19.86
C ALA A 59 -1.91 -6.50 -21.01
N THR A 60 -1.21 -6.57 -22.14
CA THR A 60 -1.39 -7.56 -23.22
C THR A 60 -0.88 -8.96 -22.81
N GLN A 61 0.02 -9.05 -21.83
CA GLN A 61 0.69 -10.28 -21.39
C GLN A 61 0.13 -10.81 -20.05
N SER A 62 -0.24 -12.09 -20.01
CA SER A 62 -0.91 -12.73 -18.85
C SER A 62 -0.07 -12.73 -17.56
N LYS A 63 1.25 -12.93 -17.64
CA LYS A 63 2.15 -12.99 -16.46
C LYS A 63 2.23 -11.66 -15.71
N MET A 64 2.38 -10.54 -16.41
CA MET A 64 2.49 -9.22 -15.81
C MET A 64 1.20 -8.82 -15.09
N ARG A 65 0.04 -9.15 -15.68
CA ARG A 65 -1.28 -8.93 -15.07
C ARG A 65 -1.44 -9.67 -13.74
N TYR A 66 -0.91 -10.89 -13.63
CA TYR A 66 -0.94 -11.66 -12.39
C TYR A 66 -0.06 -11.03 -11.31
N GLY A 67 1.17 -10.64 -11.66
CA GLY A 67 2.10 -9.97 -10.73
C GLY A 67 1.52 -8.69 -10.15
N ILE A 68 0.98 -7.82 -11.00
CA ILE A 68 0.36 -6.55 -10.58
C ILE A 68 -0.83 -6.81 -9.64
N ARG A 69 -1.73 -7.74 -9.99
CA ARG A 69 -2.86 -8.10 -9.13
C ARG A 69 -2.41 -8.57 -7.75
N LYS A 70 -1.41 -9.46 -7.72
CA LYS A 70 -0.93 -10.03 -6.46
C LYS A 70 -0.26 -8.96 -5.59
N ALA A 71 0.58 -8.10 -6.19
CA ALA A 71 1.20 -6.98 -5.49
C ALA A 71 0.14 -6.02 -4.92
N LEU A 72 -0.85 -5.63 -5.74
CA LEU A 72 -1.89 -4.69 -5.34
C LEU A 72 -2.80 -5.25 -4.24
N SER A 73 -3.17 -6.54 -4.35
CA SER A 73 -3.93 -7.23 -3.32
C SER A 73 -3.17 -7.28 -1.99
N THR A 74 -1.87 -7.57 -2.04
CA THR A 74 -1.03 -7.65 -0.84
C THR A 74 -0.92 -6.28 -0.18
N PHE A 75 -0.69 -5.24 -0.99
CA PHE A 75 -0.60 -3.86 -0.52
C PHE A 75 -1.89 -3.40 0.18
N ILE A 76 -3.05 -3.63 -0.43
CA ILE A 76 -4.34 -3.21 0.15
C ILE A 76 -4.62 -3.93 1.47
N VAL A 77 -4.29 -5.23 1.58
CA VAL A 77 -4.43 -5.96 2.84
C VAL A 77 -3.57 -5.35 3.94
N ILE A 78 -2.31 -5.01 3.64
CA ILE A 78 -1.41 -4.36 4.61
C ILE A 78 -1.99 -3.02 5.07
N VAL A 79 -2.48 -2.20 4.14
CA VAL A 79 -3.06 -0.88 4.45
C VAL A 79 -4.32 -1.01 5.31
N VAL A 80 -5.25 -1.91 4.95
CA VAL A 80 -6.47 -2.13 5.73
C VAL A 80 -6.13 -2.61 7.14
N LEU A 81 -5.16 -3.51 7.28
CA LEU A 81 -4.70 -3.98 8.58
C LEU A 81 -4.08 -2.86 9.41
N ALA A 82 -3.27 -1.99 8.80
CA ALA A 82 -2.73 -0.82 9.47
C ALA A 82 -3.83 0.14 9.95
N VAL A 83 -4.87 0.39 9.14
CA VAL A 83 -6.02 1.22 9.52
C VAL A 83 -6.80 0.61 10.68
N ILE A 84 -7.02 -0.71 10.66
CA ILE A 84 -7.68 -1.42 11.76
C ILE A 84 -6.87 -1.23 13.05
N LEU A 85 -5.54 -1.37 13.01
CA LEU A 85 -4.71 -1.12 14.21
C LEU A 85 -4.90 0.30 14.77
N THR A 86 -4.99 1.31 13.90
CA THR A 86 -5.29 2.70 14.32
C THR A 86 -6.65 2.85 14.98
N ILE A 87 -7.66 2.12 14.52
CA ILE A 87 -9.02 2.19 15.07
C ILE A 87 -9.07 1.63 16.49
N TRP A 88 -8.31 0.58 16.76
CA TRP A 88 -8.33 -0.12 18.04
C TRP A 88 -7.40 0.50 19.08
N ILE A 89 -6.26 1.05 18.67
CA ILE A 89 -5.33 1.72 19.58
C ILE A 89 -5.77 3.17 19.79
N ARG A 90 -6.28 3.48 20.99
CA ARG A 90 -6.72 4.83 21.34
C ARG A 90 -5.58 5.79 21.62
N GLU A 91 -4.43 5.26 22.04
CA GLU A 91 -3.27 6.07 22.40
C GLU A 91 -2.46 6.45 21.15
N THR A 92 -2.56 7.71 20.76
CA THR A 92 -1.85 8.23 19.58
C THR A 92 -0.33 8.12 19.73
N GLN A 93 0.20 8.22 20.97
CA GLN A 93 1.63 8.08 21.23
C GLN A 93 2.13 6.66 20.90
N ALA A 94 1.39 5.62 21.28
CA ALA A 94 1.73 4.24 20.96
C ALA A 94 1.73 4.00 19.44
N LEU A 95 0.76 4.58 18.73
CA LEU A 95 0.71 4.54 17.26
C LEU A 95 1.89 5.25 16.62
N LEU A 96 2.20 6.47 17.08
CA LEU A 96 3.33 7.26 16.56
C LEU A 96 4.66 6.51 16.72
N ILE A 97 4.88 5.90 17.89
CA ILE A 97 6.09 5.10 18.15
C ILE A 97 6.11 3.87 17.24
N GLY A 98 5.02 3.12 17.17
CA GLY A 98 4.93 1.90 16.35
C GLY A 98 5.15 2.18 14.87
N TYR A 99 4.46 3.17 14.31
CA TYR A 99 4.66 3.58 12.92
C TYR A 99 6.03 4.19 12.67
N GLY A 100 6.61 4.92 13.63
CA GLY A 100 7.96 5.45 13.54
C GLY A 100 9.01 4.36 13.39
N VAL A 101 8.92 3.31 14.22
CA VAL A 101 9.83 2.14 14.14
C VAL A 101 9.63 1.38 12.83
N LEU A 102 8.38 1.14 12.41
CA LEU A 102 8.10 0.49 11.12
C LEU A 102 8.64 1.31 9.94
N ALA A 103 8.44 2.62 9.94
CA ALA A 103 8.93 3.51 8.91
C ALA A 103 10.46 3.54 8.84
N ALA A 104 11.14 3.55 10.00
CA ALA A 104 12.59 3.44 10.05
C ALA A 104 13.08 2.10 9.46
N GLY A 105 12.44 0.99 9.81
CA GLY A 105 12.75 -0.32 9.24
C GLY A 105 12.56 -0.38 7.72
N LEU A 106 11.46 0.20 7.21
CA LEU A 106 11.23 0.31 5.76
C LEU A 106 12.27 1.21 5.07
N ALA A 107 12.67 2.31 5.69
CA ALA A 107 13.71 3.20 5.17
C ALA A 107 15.06 2.48 5.05
N PHE A 108 15.42 1.67 6.06
CA PHE A 108 16.61 0.82 6.00
C PHE A 108 16.51 -0.23 4.89
N ALA A 109 15.35 -0.89 4.75
CA ALA A 109 15.15 -1.89 3.70
C ALA A 109 15.23 -1.31 2.27
N PHE A 110 14.82 -0.06 2.08
CA PHE A 110 14.87 0.64 0.79
C PHE A 110 16.08 1.55 0.60
N GLN A 111 17.04 1.51 1.52
CA GLN A 111 18.22 2.38 1.48
C GLN A 111 18.92 2.34 0.12
N ASP A 112 19.15 1.16 -0.46
CA ASP A 112 19.88 1.04 -1.72
C ASP A 112 19.06 1.50 -2.94
N VAL A 113 17.73 1.34 -2.89
CA VAL A 113 16.83 1.88 -3.92
C VAL A 113 16.95 3.41 -3.95
N PHE A 114 16.90 4.06 -2.78
CA PHE A 114 17.03 5.51 -2.70
C PHE A 114 18.41 6.00 -3.11
N LYS A 115 19.49 5.30 -2.75
CA LYS A 115 20.86 5.64 -3.20
C LYS A 115 20.97 5.58 -4.72
N ASN A 116 20.45 4.53 -5.35
CA ASN A 116 20.51 4.37 -6.80
C ASN A 116 19.69 5.45 -7.54
N LEU A 117 18.52 5.81 -6.99
CA LEU A 117 17.71 6.91 -7.52
C LEU A 117 18.40 8.28 -7.36
N ALA A 118 19.02 8.52 -6.20
CA ALA A 118 19.79 9.75 -5.98
C ALA A 118 21.01 9.81 -6.92
N GLY A 119 21.73 8.69 -7.07
CA GLY A 119 22.86 8.57 -7.99
C GLY A 119 22.45 8.84 -9.43
N SER A 120 21.36 8.23 -9.90
CA SER A 120 20.87 8.47 -11.27
C SER A 120 20.42 9.91 -11.49
N LEU A 121 19.79 10.54 -10.48
CA LEU A 121 19.40 11.95 -10.55
C LEU A 121 20.62 12.88 -10.63
N VAL A 122 21.66 12.62 -9.85
CA VAL A 122 22.92 13.37 -9.91
C VAL A 122 23.54 13.23 -11.30
N LEU A 123 23.66 12.02 -11.83
CA LEU A 123 24.20 11.77 -13.17
C LEU A 123 23.41 12.51 -14.25
N PHE A 124 22.08 12.53 -14.14
CA PHE A 124 21.21 13.21 -15.10
C PHE A 124 21.38 14.74 -15.05
N LEU A 125 21.53 15.32 -13.85
CA LEU A 125 21.64 16.77 -13.66
C LEU A 125 23.04 17.30 -13.99
N THR A 126 24.10 16.61 -13.57
CA THR A 126 25.47 17.08 -13.76
C THR A 126 26.08 16.63 -15.08
N ARG A 127 25.50 15.60 -15.73
CA ARG A 127 25.99 14.98 -16.97
C ARG A 127 27.52 14.86 -17.00
N PRO A 128 28.14 14.17 -16.02
CA PRO A 128 29.59 14.18 -15.85
C PRO A 128 30.34 13.43 -16.97
N TYR A 129 29.63 12.61 -17.74
CA TYR A 129 30.13 11.89 -18.91
C TYR A 129 29.01 11.76 -19.95
N ALA A 130 29.41 11.59 -21.21
CA ALA A 130 28.55 11.42 -22.37
C ALA A 130 28.73 10.03 -23.01
N ILE A 131 27.83 9.68 -23.93
CA ILE A 131 27.89 8.42 -24.67
C ILE A 131 29.17 8.42 -25.51
N GLY A 132 29.98 7.36 -25.35
CA GLY A 132 31.28 7.23 -26.02
C GLY A 132 32.49 7.72 -25.20
N ASP A 133 32.27 8.29 -24.01
CA ASP A 133 33.38 8.59 -23.10
C ASP A 133 33.91 7.30 -22.48
N ARG A 134 35.24 7.20 -22.35
CA ARG A 134 35.88 6.15 -21.55
C ARG A 134 35.93 6.58 -20.10
N VAL A 135 35.34 5.77 -19.22
CA VAL A 135 35.21 6.04 -17.79
C VAL A 135 35.80 4.90 -16.97
N GLU A 136 36.33 5.24 -15.79
CA GLU A 136 36.78 4.28 -14.78
C GLU A 136 35.97 4.48 -13.50
N ILE A 137 35.28 3.44 -13.05
CA ILE A 137 34.50 3.45 -11.82
C ILE A 137 34.98 2.28 -10.95
N ASP A 138 35.49 2.61 -9.76
CA ASP A 138 35.94 1.62 -8.78
C ASP A 138 36.94 0.59 -9.35
N GLY A 139 37.92 1.07 -10.14
CA GLY A 139 38.95 0.23 -10.77
C GLY A 139 38.49 -0.56 -12.01
N VAL A 140 37.22 -0.40 -12.43
CA VAL A 140 36.69 -1.01 -13.65
C VAL A 140 36.65 0.04 -14.77
N GLN A 141 37.42 -0.21 -15.84
CA GLN A 141 37.46 0.65 -17.02
C GLN A 141 36.52 0.14 -18.13
N GLY A 142 35.81 1.06 -18.77
CA GLY A 142 34.93 0.78 -19.89
C GLY A 142 34.48 2.04 -20.60
N ASP A 143 33.74 1.87 -21.69
CA ASP A 143 33.12 2.97 -22.42
C ASP A 143 31.62 3.03 -22.05
N VAL A 144 31.04 4.23 -21.98
CA VAL A 144 29.65 4.51 -21.52
C VAL A 144 28.58 3.93 -22.46
#